data_AF-A0A9K3LNR3-F1
#
_entry.id   AF-A0A9K3LNR3-F1
#
_cell.length_a   1.000
_cell.length_b   1.000
_cell.length_c   1.000
_cell.angle_alpha   90.00
_cell.angle_beta   90.00
_cell.angle_gamma   90.00
#
_symmetry.space_group_name_H-M   'P 1'
#
loop_
_entity.id
_entity.type
_entity.pdbx_description
1 polymer ?
#
loop_
_entity_poly.entity_id
_entity_poly.type
_entity_poly.pdbx_seq_one_letter_code
_entity_poly.pdbx_strand_id
1 'polypeptide(L)'
;MQRQETLQFWDDYHTDRQEQEWISKPSDDVLQMIFEQCTVLQDKNGNPTSHTEALKVLEIGCGTSSLVRDVKTFFEHKHQYQQHCRKVHACGTDVSAVCIDHLRKRDTDFLLKENGLLEYKVLNVVDGTPSCQNWDLILDKGCLDTILFRSRHRGPNSDHNNLIRQILDNIHRWLTPRTGQYLFISPRAKVKAVRDYRGFSSVHRLELPASARSTLEGTKNSKEDHVHPGYLHVCYRNDDYESGKSEPFREQTNRDLSHDDAKCPGCGKTFLQLRRGEAVEGRGTAFWKRYWQGHCRHCKSDTTATS
;
A
#
# COMPACT_ATOMS: atom_id res chain seq x y z
N MET A 1 -7.64 14.14 7.12
CA MET A 1 -7.24 14.16 8.55
C MET A 1 -7.71 12.90 9.28
N GLN A 2 -6.77 12.08 9.75
CA GLN A 2 -7.09 10.95 10.63
C GLN A 2 -7.53 11.49 12.02
N ARG A 3 -8.57 10.91 12.61
CA ARG A 3 -9.04 11.33 13.95
C ARG A 3 -8.00 10.96 15.01
N GLN A 4 -7.80 11.80 16.02
CA GLN A 4 -6.85 11.55 17.12
C GLN A 4 -7.07 10.20 17.81
N GLU A 5 -8.32 9.76 17.96
CA GLU A 5 -8.69 8.42 18.44
C GLU A 5 -8.05 7.27 17.62
N THR A 6 -7.89 7.47 16.30
CA THR A 6 -7.24 6.48 15.42
C THR A 6 -5.75 6.38 15.69
N LEU A 7 -5.12 7.50 16.05
CA LEU A 7 -3.70 7.56 16.38
C LEU A 7 -3.45 6.91 17.74
N GLN A 8 -4.24 7.30 18.75
CA GLN A 8 -4.17 6.76 20.09
C GLN A 8 -4.34 5.23 20.10
N PHE A 9 -5.27 4.70 19.30
CA PHE A 9 -5.43 3.25 19.17
C PHE A 9 -4.11 2.53 18.83
N TRP A 10 -3.28 3.08 17.94
CA TRP A 10 -2.04 2.41 17.54
C TRP A 10 -0.97 2.50 18.60
N ASP A 11 -0.88 3.61 19.31
CA ASP A 11 0.00 3.73 20.48
C ASP A 11 -0.40 2.74 21.57
N ASP A 12 -1.70 2.61 21.87
CA ASP A 12 -2.23 1.65 22.85
C ASP A 12 -1.94 0.21 22.39
N TYR A 13 -2.21 -0.10 21.12
CA TYR A 13 -1.98 -1.43 20.55
C TYR A 13 -0.49 -1.84 20.62
N HIS A 14 0.43 -0.92 20.32
CA HIS A 14 1.86 -1.20 20.36
C HIS A 14 2.46 -1.19 21.76
N THR A 15 1.82 -0.53 22.72
CA THR A 15 2.16 -0.65 24.14
C THR A 15 1.95 -2.10 24.61
N ASP A 16 0.84 -2.71 24.23
CA ASP A 16 0.48 -4.07 24.64
C ASP A 16 1.15 -5.18 23.80
N ARG A 17 1.57 -4.87 22.56
CA ARG A 17 2.01 -5.87 21.57
C ARG A 17 3.29 -5.49 20.85
N GLN A 18 4.40 -5.58 21.57
CA GLN A 18 5.72 -5.14 21.07
C GLN A 18 6.29 -6.04 19.96
N GLU A 19 5.93 -7.33 19.95
CA GLU A 19 6.51 -8.32 19.03
C GLU A 19 5.57 -8.76 17.90
N GLN A 20 4.34 -8.22 17.84
CA GLN A 20 3.38 -8.69 16.85
C GLN A 20 3.71 -8.15 15.45
N GLU A 21 4.04 -9.07 14.55
CA GLU A 21 4.34 -8.75 13.17
C GLU A 21 3.14 -8.98 12.26
N TRP A 22 2.82 -7.99 11.42
CA TRP A 22 1.73 -8.10 10.46
C TRP A 22 2.18 -8.81 9.18
N ILE A 23 1.28 -9.65 8.67
CA ILE A 23 1.41 -10.48 7.47
C ILE A 23 2.43 -11.62 7.62
N SER A 24 3.71 -11.30 7.70
CA SER A 24 4.80 -12.27 7.86
C SER A 24 6.10 -11.56 8.24
N LYS A 25 7.02 -12.31 8.84
CA LYS A 25 8.42 -11.87 8.97
C LYS A 25 9.06 -11.78 7.58
N PRO A 26 10.01 -10.84 7.35
CA PRO A 26 10.76 -10.80 6.10
C PRO A 26 11.70 -12.02 6.02
N SER A 27 11.35 -13.01 5.19
CA SER A 27 12.24 -14.13 4.87
C SER A 27 13.22 -13.75 3.76
N ASP A 28 14.34 -14.46 3.65
CA ASP A 28 15.30 -14.27 2.57
C ASP A 28 14.65 -14.35 1.17
N ASP A 29 13.65 -15.21 0.98
CA ASP A 29 12.92 -15.30 -0.28
C ASP A 29 12.11 -14.02 -0.58
N VAL A 30 11.50 -13.42 0.44
CA VAL A 30 10.77 -12.14 0.30
C VAL A 30 11.75 -11.01 0.02
N LEU A 31 12.88 -10.97 0.73
CA LEU A 31 13.93 -9.97 0.52
C LEU A 31 14.54 -10.10 -0.88
N GLN A 32 14.79 -11.32 -1.35
CA GLN A 32 15.24 -11.62 -2.71
C GLN A 32 14.21 -11.15 -3.74
N MET A 33 12.92 -11.44 -3.51
CA MET A 33 11.85 -10.98 -4.39
C MET A 33 11.78 -9.45 -4.46
N ILE A 34 11.90 -8.74 -3.33
CA ILE A 34 11.97 -7.26 -3.30
C ILE A 34 13.19 -6.76 -4.07
N PHE A 35 14.36 -7.38 -3.87
CA PHE A 35 15.59 -7.04 -4.55
C PHE A 35 15.47 -7.17 -6.08
N GLU A 36 14.90 -8.27 -6.57
CA GLU A 36 14.70 -8.52 -8.00
C GLU A 36 13.71 -7.54 -8.65
N GLN A 37 12.77 -7.00 -7.88
CA GLN A 37 11.80 -6.03 -8.38
C GLN A 37 12.31 -4.59 -8.29
N CYS A 38 13.45 -4.33 -7.65
CA CYS A 38 14.06 -3.01 -7.54
C CYS A 38 14.74 -2.63 -8.87
N THR A 39 13.95 -2.15 -9.83
CA THR A 39 14.43 -1.80 -11.18
C THR A 39 15.29 -0.56 -11.20
N VAL A 40 15.35 0.20 -10.10
CA VAL A 40 16.31 1.31 -9.95
C VAL A 40 17.73 0.80 -10.22
N LEU A 41 18.03 -0.45 -9.89
CA LEU A 41 19.33 -1.07 -10.12
C LEU A 41 19.59 -1.47 -11.58
N GLN A 42 18.65 -1.22 -12.50
CA GLN A 42 18.70 -1.68 -13.87
C GLN A 42 18.45 -0.53 -14.86
N ASP A 43 19.12 -0.55 -16.01
CA ASP A 43 18.89 0.36 -17.11
C ASP A 43 17.66 -0.08 -17.92
N LYS A 44 17.32 0.67 -18.97
CA LYS A 44 16.18 0.34 -19.85
C LYS A 44 16.31 -1.01 -20.56
N ASN A 45 17.51 -1.58 -20.62
CA ASN A 45 17.81 -2.87 -21.23
C ASN A 45 17.97 -3.98 -20.18
N GLY A 46 17.74 -3.68 -18.90
CA GLY A 46 17.92 -4.63 -17.79
C GLY A 46 19.37 -4.79 -17.34
N ASN A 47 20.31 -4.00 -17.85
CA ASN A 47 21.71 -4.06 -17.41
C ASN A 47 21.87 -3.29 -16.09
N PRO A 48 22.77 -3.72 -15.20
CA PRO A 48 23.03 -2.97 -13.97
C PRO A 48 23.43 -1.52 -14.23
N THR A 49 22.74 -0.57 -13.60
CA THR A 49 23.11 0.85 -13.63
C THR A 49 24.18 1.14 -12.58
N SER A 50 25.21 1.91 -12.93
CA SER A 50 26.11 2.47 -11.92
C SER A 50 25.38 3.57 -11.15
N HIS A 51 24.75 3.23 -10.02
CA HIS A 51 24.23 4.22 -9.10
C HIS A 51 25.38 4.77 -8.26
N THR A 52 25.87 5.94 -8.65
CA THR A 52 26.91 6.65 -7.87
C THR A 52 26.38 7.14 -6.52
N GLU A 53 25.06 7.20 -6.36
CA GLU A 53 24.37 7.64 -5.15
C GLU A 53 23.77 6.48 -4.35
N ALA A 54 23.62 6.67 -3.04
CA ALA A 54 23.00 5.68 -2.16
C ALA A 54 21.51 5.46 -2.53
N LEU A 55 21.06 4.21 -2.55
CA LEU A 55 19.64 3.87 -2.73
C LEU A 55 18.84 4.35 -1.53
N LYS A 56 17.72 5.04 -1.76
CA LYS A 56 16.84 5.52 -0.71
C LYS A 56 15.60 4.64 -0.58
N VAL A 57 15.43 4.01 0.58
CA VAL A 57 14.31 3.12 0.89
C VAL A 57 13.47 3.70 2.04
N LEU A 58 12.18 3.89 1.83
CA LEU A 58 11.23 4.33 2.86
C LEU A 58 10.21 3.22 3.11
N GLU A 59 10.04 2.78 4.35
CA GLU A 59 8.89 1.96 4.76
C GLU A 59 7.83 2.84 5.44
N ILE A 60 6.58 2.76 4.97
CA ILE A 60 5.44 3.44 5.56
C ILE A 60 4.57 2.47 6.39
N GLY A 61 4.16 2.91 7.57
CA GLY A 61 3.41 2.08 8.52
C GLY A 61 4.19 0.84 8.94
N CYS A 62 5.45 1.00 9.34
CA CYS A 62 6.34 -0.11 9.66
C CYS A 62 5.94 -0.89 10.92
N GLY A 63 5.10 -0.32 11.79
CA GLY A 63 4.75 -0.89 13.08
C GLY A 63 6.01 -1.24 13.87
N THR A 64 6.15 -2.50 14.29
CA THR A 64 7.37 -3.06 14.91
C THR A 64 8.16 -3.98 13.97
N SER A 65 7.86 -3.99 12.67
CA SER A 65 8.55 -4.83 11.69
C SER A 65 10.03 -4.47 11.55
N SER A 66 10.86 -5.46 11.22
CA SER A 66 12.26 -5.25 10.85
C SER A 66 12.49 -5.09 9.34
N LEU A 67 11.42 -5.09 8.53
CA LEU A 67 11.51 -5.13 7.06
C LEU A 67 12.47 -4.10 6.48
N VAL A 68 12.35 -2.80 6.81
CA VAL A 68 13.26 -1.78 6.27
C VAL A 68 14.74 -2.02 6.59
N ARG A 69 15.04 -2.50 7.81
CA ARG A 69 16.40 -2.81 8.26
C ARG A 69 16.92 -4.06 7.55
N ASP A 70 16.08 -5.06 7.40
CA ASP A 70 16.44 -6.34 6.79
C ASP A 70 16.63 -6.17 5.27
N VAL A 71 15.80 -5.36 4.60
CA VAL A 71 16.00 -4.94 3.20
C VAL A 71 17.32 -4.21 3.02
N LYS A 72 17.62 -3.23 3.87
CA LYS A 72 18.90 -2.51 3.85
C LYS A 72 20.09 -3.47 3.96
N THR A 73 20.08 -4.31 4.99
CA THR A 73 21.15 -5.28 5.25
C THR A 73 21.32 -6.25 4.08
N PHE A 74 20.21 -6.77 3.56
CA PHE A 74 20.21 -7.71 2.44
C PHE A 74 20.77 -7.08 1.17
N PHE A 75 20.35 -5.86 0.83
CA PHE A 75 20.82 -5.14 -0.36
C PHE A 75 22.32 -4.87 -0.26
N GLU A 76 22.83 -4.41 0.89
CA GLU A 76 24.26 -4.11 1.07
C GLU A 76 25.15 -5.36 1.07
N HIS A 77 24.61 -6.53 1.43
CA HIS A 77 25.34 -7.80 1.38
C HIS A 77 25.28 -8.50 0.02
N LYS A 78 24.32 -8.17 -0.86
CA LYS A 78 24.24 -8.82 -2.18
C LYS A 78 25.38 -8.33 -3.07
N HIS A 79 26.25 -9.26 -3.47
CA HIS A 79 27.44 -8.97 -4.30
C HIS A 79 27.13 -8.17 -5.57
N GLN A 80 26.00 -8.43 -6.23
CA GLN A 80 25.57 -7.65 -7.39
C GLN A 80 25.35 -6.17 -7.04
N TYR A 81 24.80 -5.88 -5.86
CA TYR A 81 24.65 -4.51 -5.40
C TYR A 81 25.99 -3.87 -5.08
N GLN A 82 26.90 -4.58 -4.40
CA GLN A 82 28.23 -4.07 -4.02
C GLN A 82 29.06 -3.55 -5.21
N GLN A 83 28.83 -4.07 -6.41
CA GLN A 83 29.50 -3.63 -7.63
C GLN A 83 28.95 -2.28 -8.17
N HIS A 84 27.70 -1.94 -7.85
CA HIS A 84 26.96 -0.86 -8.49
C HIS A 84 26.47 0.24 -7.55
N CYS A 85 26.25 -0.06 -6.27
CA CYS A 85 25.90 0.90 -5.23
C CYS A 85 26.42 0.41 -3.87
N ARG A 86 27.06 1.30 -3.10
CA ARG A 86 27.75 0.90 -1.87
C ARG A 86 26.93 1.10 -0.59
N LYS A 87 25.81 1.82 -0.66
CA LYS A 87 25.07 2.24 0.53
C LYS A 87 23.58 2.27 0.28
N VAL A 88 22.82 1.92 1.30
CA VAL A 88 21.36 2.09 1.36
C VAL A 88 21.04 3.05 2.50
N HIS A 89 20.35 4.14 2.17
CA HIS A 89 19.73 5.02 3.16
C HIS A 89 18.29 4.58 3.36
N ALA A 90 17.97 4.07 4.55
CA ALA A 90 16.69 3.47 4.86
C ALA A 90 15.97 4.22 5.98
N CYS A 91 14.66 4.43 5.83
CA CYS A 91 13.82 5.08 6.83
C CYS A 91 12.56 4.25 7.09
N GLY A 92 12.37 3.79 8.33
CA GLY A 92 11.11 3.19 8.78
C GLY A 92 10.21 4.25 9.39
N THR A 93 8.95 4.32 8.97
CA THR A 93 8.01 5.31 9.48
C THR A 93 6.69 4.71 9.90
N ASP A 94 6.11 5.27 10.96
CA ASP A 94 4.79 4.91 11.46
C ASP A 94 4.12 6.13 12.10
N VAL A 95 2.80 6.09 12.22
CA VAL A 95 2.06 7.14 12.92
C VAL A 95 2.16 7.00 14.44
N SER A 96 2.43 5.79 14.94
CA SER A 96 2.62 5.52 16.37
C SER A 96 4.03 5.89 16.83
N ALA A 97 4.12 6.79 17.80
CA ALA A 97 5.41 7.12 18.42
C ALA A 97 5.94 5.94 19.24
N VAL A 98 5.05 5.17 19.86
CA VAL A 98 5.40 4.02 20.70
C VAL A 98 6.13 2.95 19.90
N CYS A 99 5.64 2.56 18.72
CA CYS A 99 6.31 1.53 17.93
C CYS A 99 7.67 2.01 17.37
N ILE A 100 7.76 3.29 17.01
CA ILE A 100 9.01 3.91 16.57
C ILE A 100 10.06 3.88 17.68
N ASP A 101 9.68 4.16 18.92
CA ASP A 101 10.60 4.08 20.05
C ASP A 101 11.01 2.63 20.36
N HIS A 102 10.11 1.66 20.21
CA HIS A 102 10.46 0.23 20.29
C HIS A 102 11.49 -0.17 19.23
N LEU A 103 11.33 0.26 17.98
CA LEU A 103 12.28 0.00 16.90
C LEU A 103 13.64 0.62 17.19
N ARG A 104 13.68 1.88 17.61
CA ARG A 104 14.93 2.57 18.00
C ARG A 104 15.64 1.83 19.12
N LYS A 105 14.92 1.40 20.15
CA LYS A 105 15.48 0.64 21.27
C LYS A 105 16.04 -0.70 20.81
N ARG A 106 15.25 -1.47 20.05
CA ARG A 106 15.64 -2.78 19.51
C ARG A 106 16.91 -2.69 18.66
N ASP A 107 17.01 -1.65 17.84
CA ASP A 107 18.05 -1.52 16.82
C ASP A 107 19.17 -0.53 17.21
N THR A 108 19.29 -0.18 18.51
CA THR A 108 20.25 0.82 19.02
C THR A 108 21.68 0.60 18.49
N ASP A 109 22.20 -0.62 18.62
CA ASP A 109 23.56 -0.95 18.18
C ASP A 109 23.73 -0.85 16.66
N PHE A 110 22.67 -1.14 15.91
CA PHE A 110 22.65 -1.04 14.45
C PHE A 110 22.66 0.44 14.04
N LEU A 111 21.81 1.26 14.65
CA LEU A 111 21.72 2.70 14.39
C LEU A 111 23.04 3.42 14.67
N LEU A 112 23.76 3.03 15.73
CA LEU A 112 25.08 3.58 16.05
C LEU A 112 26.14 3.23 14.98
N LYS A 113 26.09 2.03 14.41
CA LYS A 113 27.02 1.58 13.36
C LYS A 113 26.73 2.20 12.01
N GLU A 114 25.46 2.40 11.68
CA GLU A 114 25.02 2.89 10.37
C GLU A 114 25.29 4.39 10.13
N ASN A 115 25.74 5.13 11.14
CA ASN A 115 26.09 6.55 11.03
C ASN A 115 24.98 7.39 10.32
N GLY A 116 23.71 7.11 10.67
CA GLY A 116 22.55 7.79 10.11
C GLY A 116 22.00 7.23 8.79
N LEU A 117 22.52 6.11 8.27
CA LEU A 117 21.97 5.45 7.07
C LEU A 117 20.73 4.60 7.35
N LEU A 118 20.38 4.37 8.61
CA LEU A 118 19.08 3.83 9.04
C LEU A 118 18.46 4.79 10.03
N GLU A 119 17.18 5.11 9.85
CA GLU A 119 16.42 5.94 10.79
C GLU A 119 14.98 5.46 10.97
N TYR A 120 14.41 5.75 12.14
CA TYR A 120 13.01 5.51 12.45
C TYR A 120 12.33 6.83 12.83
N LYS A 121 11.22 7.17 12.20
CA LYS A 121 10.54 8.47 12.36
C LYS A 121 9.02 8.33 12.47
N VAL A 122 8.43 9.20 13.26
CA VAL A 122 6.97 9.35 13.30
C VAL A 122 6.53 10.08 12.03
N LEU A 123 5.63 9.48 11.27
CA LEU A 123 5.05 10.03 10.06
C LEU A 123 3.59 9.62 9.94
N ASN A 124 2.70 10.61 9.85
CA ASN A 124 1.37 10.36 9.33
C ASN A 124 1.43 10.36 7.80
N VAL A 125 1.26 9.20 7.16
CA VAL A 125 1.32 9.07 5.68
C VAL A 125 0.33 9.97 4.94
N VAL A 126 -0.75 10.40 5.61
CA VAL A 126 -1.83 11.20 5.02
C VAL A 126 -1.47 12.68 4.98
N ASP A 127 -1.01 13.22 6.11
CA ASP A 127 -0.87 14.67 6.32
C ASP A 127 0.60 15.10 6.55
N GLY A 128 1.53 14.14 6.68
CA GLY A 128 2.94 14.38 6.92
C GLY A 128 3.78 14.41 5.63
N THR A 129 5.08 14.68 5.79
CA THR A 129 6.08 14.56 4.71
C THR A 129 7.35 13.96 5.31
N PRO A 130 7.95 12.92 4.69
CA PRO A 130 9.21 12.36 5.15
C PRO A 130 10.32 13.42 5.09
N SER A 131 11.35 13.25 5.92
CA SER A 131 12.48 14.19 6.00
C SER A 131 13.29 14.32 4.71
N CYS A 132 13.21 13.32 3.84
CA CYS A 132 13.83 13.32 2.53
C CYS A 132 12.76 13.21 1.45
N GLN A 133 13.06 13.73 0.27
CA GLN A 133 12.28 13.55 -0.94
C GLN A 133 13.06 12.69 -1.95
N ASN A 134 12.37 12.21 -2.97
CA ASN A 134 12.92 11.37 -4.03
C ASN A 134 13.44 10.05 -3.46
N TRP A 135 12.50 9.25 -2.95
CA TRP A 135 12.73 7.87 -2.51
C TRP A 135 12.70 6.95 -3.73
N ASP A 136 13.75 6.16 -3.88
CA ASP A 136 13.87 5.20 -4.98
C ASP A 136 12.89 4.04 -4.80
N LEU A 137 12.69 3.64 -3.54
CA LEU A 137 11.79 2.58 -3.15
C LEU A 137 10.94 3.00 -1.96
N ILE A 138 9.62 2.88 -2.08
CA ILE A 138 8.70 2.97 -0.94
C ILE A 138 8.09 1.60 -0.70
N LEU A 139 8.20 1.10 0.53
CA LEU A 139 7.68 -0.17 1.03
C LEU A 139 6.44 0.08 1.88
N ASP A 140 5.43 -0.78 1.73
CA ASP A 140 4.26 -0.85 2.62
C ASP A 140 3.97 -2.33 2.92
N LYS A 141 3.94 -2.70 4.21
CA LYS A 141 3.51 -4.03 4.64
C LYS A 141 2.25 -3.95 5.49
N GLY A 142 1.10 -3.91 4.82
CA GLY A 142 -0.22 -3.91 5.46
C GLY A 142 -0.70 -2.56 5.99
N CYS A 143 0.04 -1.47 5.76
CA CYS A 143 -0.38 -0.11 6.07
C CYS A 143 -1.62 0.26 5.25
N LEU A 144 -1.57 0.10 3.91
CA LEU A 144 -2.72 0.39 3.06
C LEU A 144 -3.91 -0.54 3.37
N ASP A 145 -3.67 -1.80 3.68
CA ASP A 145 -4.73 -2.75 4.08
C ASP A 145 -5.45 -2.32 5.34
N THR A 146 -4.71 -1.82 6.32
CA THR A 146 -5.24 -1.29 7.57
C THR A 146 -6.16 -0.11 7.31
N ILE A 147 -5.75 0.80 6.43
CA ILE A 147 -6.53 1.98 6.05
C ILE A 147 -7.79 1.57 5.27
N LEU A 148 -7.68 0.59 4.37
CA LEU A 148 -8.79 0.03 3.60
C LEU A 148 -9.76 -0.83 4.45
N PHE A 149 -9.29 -1.44 5.53
CA PHE A 149 -10.13 -2.24 6.42
C PHE A 149 -11.00 -1.35 7.31
N ARG A 150 -10.39 -0.35 7.98
CA ARG A 150 -11.09 0.56 8.90
C ARG A 150 -12.19 1.36 8.23
N SER A 151 -12.08 1.61 6.93
CA SER A 151 -13.08 2.38 6.19
C SER A 151 -14.41 1.68 6.01
N ARG A 152 -14.43 0.35 5.97
CA ARG A 152 -15.67 -0.43 5.84
C ARG A 152 -16.60 -0.24 7.03
N HIS A 153 -16.05 0.18 8.18
CA HIS A 153 -16.79 0.35 9.43
C HIS A 153 -17.25 1.80 9.70
N ARG A 154 -16.92 2.78 8.84
CA ARG A 154 -17.14 4.23 9.11
C ARG A 154 -18.44 4.85 8.59
N GLY A 155 -19.42 4.04 8.16
CA GLY A 155 -20.73 4.56 7.72
C GLY A 155 -20.69 5.30 6.36
N PRO A 156 -21.86 5.73 5.84
CA PRO A 156 -22.03 6.21 4.46
C PRO A 156 -21.43 7.61 4.15
N ASN A 157 -20.93 8.37 5.13
CA ASN A 157 -20.45 9.75 4.93
C ASN A 157 -18.92 9.88 4.72
N SER A 158 -18.22 8.82 4.32
CA SER A 158 -16.77 8.81 4.47
C SER A 158 -16.00 9.46 3.32
N ASP A 159 -15.25 10.51 3.65
CA ASP A 159 -14.01 11.05 3.03
C ASP A 159 -12.92 9.99 2.74
N HIS A 160 -13.24 8.70 2.73
CA HIS A 160 -12.27 7.62 2.65
C HIS A 160 -11.58 7.53 1.29
N ASN A 161 -12.27 7.82 0.19
CA ASN A 161 -11.60 7.77 -1.10
C ASN A 161 -10.69 8.98 -1.27
N ASN A 162 -11.07 10.12 -0.70
CA ASN A 162 -10.18 11.26 -0.56
C ASN A 162 -8.95 10.88 0.26
N LEU A 163 -9.11 10.09 1.34
CA LEU A 163 -8.00 9.56 2.13
C LEU A 163 -7.06 8.64 1.32
N ILE A 164 -7.61 7.63 0.63
CA ILE A 164 -6.80 6.71 -0.18
C ILE A 164 -6.11 7.45 -1.33
N ARG A 165 -6.84 8.34 -2.03
CA ARG A 165 -6.28 9.22 -3.05
C ARG A 165 -5.13 10.04 -2.47
N GLN A 166 -5.33 10.71 -1.35
CA GLN A 166 -4.32 11.55 -0.71
C GLN A 166 -3.05 10.76 -0.34
N ILE A 167 -3.21 9.53 0.17
CA ILE A 167 -2.07 8.63 0.45
C ILE A 167 -1.32 8.28 -0.83
N LEU A 168 -2.04 7.91 -1.90
CA LEU A 168 -1.42 7.56 -3.18
C LEU A 168 -0.76 8.78 -3.86
N ASP A 169 -1.35 9.97 -3.72
CA ASP A 169 -0.78 11.25 -4.16
C ASP A 169 0.51 11.57 -3.38
N ASN A 170 0.54 11.33 -2.08
CA ASN A 170 1.72 11.52 -1.26
C ASN A 170 2.85 10.53 -1.63
N ILE A 171 2.54 9.23 -1.71
CA ILE A 171 3.48 8.20 -2.14
C ILE A 171 4.05 8.57 -3.52
N HIS A 172 3.18 8.91 -4.48
CA HIS A 172 3.61 9.37 -5.79
C HIS A 172 4.57 10.57 -5.69
N ARG A 173 4.22 11.62 -4.94
CA ARG A 173 5.08 12.80 -4.78
C ARG A 173 6.44 12.47 -4.19
N TRP A 174 6.52 11.51 -3.28
CA TRP A 174 7.75 11.17 -2.57
C TRP A 174 8.71 10.30 -3.38
N LEU A 175 8.22 9.56 -4.38
CA LEU A 175 9.05 8.71 -5.23
C LEU A 175 10.04 9.51 -6.10
N THR A 176 11.22 8.98 -6.38
CA THR A 176 12.13 9.55 -7.38
C THR A 176 11.44 9.58 -8.76
N PRO A 177 11.47 10.71 -9.50
CA PRO A 177 10.96 10.75 -10.87
C PRO A 177 11.64 9.70 -11.76
N ARG A 178 10.90 9.14 -12.72
CA ARG A 178 11.34 8.14 -13.71
C ARG A 178 11.68 6.75 -13.17
N THR A 179 12.30 6.65 -11.99
CA THR A 179 12.84 5.39 -11.47
C THR A 179 12.15 4.90 -10.20
N GLY A 180 11.47 5.77 -9.47
CA GLY A 180 10.89 5.43 -8.18
C GLY A 180 9.78 4.37 -8.27
N GLN A 181 9.82 3.41 -7.34
CA GLN A 181 8.85 2.33 -7.26
C GLN A 181 8.16 2.28 -5.90
N TYR A 182 6.86 1.98 -5.93
CA TYR A 182 6.09 1.67 -4.72
C TYR A 182 5.79 0.17 -4.68
N LEU A 183 6.32 -0.51 -3.67
CA LEU A 183 6.13 -1.93 -3.43
C LEU A 183 5.29 -2.11 -2.18
N PHE A 184 4.22 -2.89 -2.25
CA PHE A 184 3.44 -3.20 -1.07
C PHE A 184 3.04 -4.66 -0.96
N ILE A 185 3.08 -5.16 0.27
CA ILE A 185 2.74 -6.54 0.63
C ILE A 185 1.33 -6.55 1.21
N SER A 186 0.47 -7.39 0.64
CA SER A 186 -0.94 -7.47 1.02
C SER A 186 -1.47 -8.90 0.93
N PRO A 187 -2.37 -9.34 1.83
CA PRO A 187 -3.13 -10.57 1.63
C PRO A 187 -4.13 -10.47 0.45
N ARG A 188 -4.36 -9.26 -0.08
CA ARG A 188 -5.31 -9.05 -1.17
C ARG A 188 -4.65 -9.30 -2.52
N ALA A 189 -5.21 -10.26 -3.25
CA ALA A 189 -4.84 -10.52 -4.64
C ALA A 189 -5.07 -9.30 -5.55
N LYS A 190 -5.98 -8.37 -5.20
CA LYS A 190 -6.27 -7.19 -6.01
C LYS A 190 -6.60 -6.00 -5.09
N VAL A 191 -5.84 -4.93 -5.19
CA VAL A 191 -6.14 -3.64 -4.55
C VAL A 191 -6.59 -2.66 -5.64
N LYS A 192 -7.91 -2.57 -5.85
CA LYS A 192 -8.50 -1.83 -6.98
C LYS A 192 -8.09 -0.35 -7.00
N ALA A 193 -8.05 0.29 -5.84
CA ALA A 193 -7.66 1.69 -5.73
C ALA A 193 -6.25 1.93 -6.29
N VAL A 194 -5.28 1.07 -5.96
CA VAL A 194 -3.90 1.18 -6.47
C VAL A 194 -3.84 0.86 -7.97
N ARG A 195 -4.47 -0.24 -8.40
CA ARG A 195 -4.46 -0.65 -9.82
C ARG A 195 -5.05 0.42 -10.74
N ASP A 196 -6.12 1.10 -10.30
CA ASP A 196 -6.83 2.08 -11.12
C ASP A 196 -6.26 3.50 -10.97
N TYR A 197 -5.31 3.72 -10.06
CA TYR A 197 -4.67 5.00 -9.80
C TYR A 197 -3.75 5.41 -10.94
N ARG A 198 -3.94 6.61 -11.50
CA ARG A 198 -3.21 7.14 -12.65
C ARG A 198 -1.80 7.60 -12.34
N GLY A 199 -1.47 7.80 -11.06
CA GLY A 199 -0.09 8.05 -10.65
C GLY A 199 0.82 6.84 -10.82
N PHE A 200 0.28 5.65 -11.13
CA PHE A 200 1.09 4.50 -11.52
C PHE A 200 0.89 4.14 -13.00
N SER A 201 2.00 3.94 -13.71
CA SER A 201 2.02 3.59 -15.13
C SER A 201 1.66 2.12 -15.32
N SER A 202 2.16 1.26 -14.43
CA SER A 202 1.78 -0.14 -14.30
C SER A 202 1.76 -0.60 -12.85
N VAL A 203 0.97 -1.64 -12.58
CA VAL A 203 0.89 -2.33 -11.28
C VAL A 203 0.97 -3.83 -11.56
N HIS A 204 2.04 -4.46 -11.12
CA HIS A 204 2.28 -5.89 -11.21
C HIS A 204 2.02 -6.55 -9.87
N ARG A 205 1.76 -7.86 -9.90
CA ARG A 205 1.49 -8.63 -8.69
C ARG A 205 2.20 -9.96 -8.77
N LEU A 206 2.94 -10.28 -7.72
CA LEU A 206 3.64 -11.53 -7.52
C LEU A 206 3.06 -12.24 -6.30
N GLU A 207 2.91 -13.55 -6.37
CA GLU A 207 2.55 -14.34 -5.20
C GLU A 207 3.76 -14.44 -4.26
N LEU A 208 3.54 -14.28 -2.96
CA LEU A 208 4.61 -14.48 -2.01
C LEU A 208 5.05 -15.94 -1.97
N PRO A 209 6.35 -16.20 -1.72
CA PRO A 209 6.90 -17.54 -1.54
C PRO A 209 6.16 -18.30 -0.43
N ALA A 210 6.13 -19.63 -0.51
CA ALA A 210 5.49 -20.46 0.50
C ALA A 210 6.05 -20.24 1.92
N SER A 211 7.34 -19.91 2.02
CA SER A 211 8.03 -19.58 3.28
C SER A 211 7.42 -18.36 4.00
N ALA A 212 6.79 -17.44 3.28
CA ALA A 212 6.10 -16.28 3.84
C ALA A 212 4.62 -16.54 4.17
N ARG A 213 4.07 -17.71 3.80
CA ARG A 213 2.64 -18.03 3.95
C ARG A 213 2.27 -18.57 5.33
N SER A 214 3.24 -19.12 6.07
CA SER A 214 3.02 -19.82 7.35
C SER A 214 2.83 -18.90 8.57
N THR A 215 2.88 -17.58 8.40
CA THR A 215 2.95 -16.60 9.50
C THR A 215 1.87 -15.52 9.50
N LEU A 216 0.78 -15.71 8.74
CA LEU A 216 -0.41 -14.84 8.81
C LEU A 216 -1.12 -15.03 10.17
N GLU A 217 -0.66 -14.32 11.20
CA GLU A 217 -1.26 -14.34 12.53
C GLU A 217 -2.68 -13.73 12.50
N GLY A 218 -3.70 -14.60 12.54
CA GLY A 218 -5.11 -14.18 12.59
C GLY A 218 -6.14 -15.29 12.37
N THR A 219 -5.73 -16.44 11.82
CA THR A 219 -6.62 -17.56 11.45
C THR A 219 -6.38 -18.81 12.29
N LYS A 220 -6.22 -18.69 13.61
CA LYS A 220 -6.13 -19.89 14.48
C LYS A 220 -7.45 -20.65 14.67
N ASN A 221 -8.57 -20.24 14.05
CA ASN A 221 -9.90 -20.75 14.37
C ASN A 221 -10.74 -21.35 13.21
N SER A 222 -10.18 -21.72 12.07
CA SER A 222 -10.98 -22.39 11.01
C SER A 222 -10.31 -23.63 10.45
N LYS A 223 -11.04 -24.75 10.52
CA LYS A 223 -10.69 -26.11 10.05
C LYS A 223 -10.51 -26.26 8.53
N GLU A 224 -10.11 -25.21 7.81
CA GLU A 224 -9.80 -25.28 6.39
C GLU A 224 -8.51 -24.51 6.10
N ASP A 225 -7.44 -25.26 5.83
CA ASP A 225 -6.07 -24.84 5.45
C ASP A 225 -6.02 -24.14 4.09
N HIS A 226 -6.96 -23.25 3.79
CA HIS A 226 -6.81 -22.32 2.69
C HIS A 226 -5.94 -21.16 3.15
N VAL A 227 -4.63 -21.44 3.26
CA VAL A 227 -3.60 -20.43 3.46
C VAL A 227 -3.67 -19.48 2.27
N HIS A 228 -4.37 -18.36 2.45
CA HIS A 228 -4.48 -17.36 1.40
C HIS A 228 -3.07 -16.86 1.07
N PRO A 229 -2.64 -16.93 -0.20
CA PRO A 229 -1.33 -16.44 -0.57
C PRO A 229 -1.28 -14.93 -0.28
N GLY A 230 -0.24 -14.48 0.41
CA GLY A 230 0.12 -13.07 0.40
C GLY A 230 0.65 -12.68 -0.99
N TYR A 231 0.65 -11.39 -1.29
CA TYR A 231 1.10 -10.86 -2.57
C TYR A 231 2.03 -9.66 -2.39
N LEU A 232 3.07 -9.60 -3.21
CA LEU A 232 3.85 -8.38 -3.45
C LEU A 232 3.27 -7.68 -4.67
N HIS A 233 2.87 -6.42 -4.51
CA HIS A 233 2.43 -5.56 -5.60
C HIS A 233 3.54 -4.58 -5.92
N VAL A 234 3.89 -4.44 -7.21
CA VAL A 234 4.97 -3.59 -7.71
C VAL A 234 4.36 -2.50 -8.57
N CYS A 235 4.43 -1.26 -8.12
CA CYS A 235 3.83 -0.11 -8.78
C CYS A 235 4.92 0.81 -9.34
N TYR A 236 4.85 1.07 -10.64
CA TYR A 236 5.80 1.94 -11.33
C TYR A 236 5.23 3.35 -11.41
N ARG A 237 6.00 4.36 -11.01
CA ARG A 237 5.60 5.77 -11.08
C ARG A 237 5.20 6.16 -12.52
N ASN A 238 4.14 6.94 -12.63
CA ASN A 238 3.78 7.65 -13.86
C ASN A 238 4.18 9.12 -13.73
N ASP A 239 5.17 9.56 -14.50
CA ASP A 239 5.65 10.96 -14.44
C ASP A 239 4.70 11.96 -15.12
N ASP A 240 3.80 11.48 -15.99
CA ASP A 240 2.80 12.34 -16.64
C ASP A 240 1.63 12.70 -15.71
N TYR A 241 1.60 12.11 -14.50
CA TYR A 241 0.58 12.39 -13.50
C TYR A 241 1.02 13.53 -12.57
N GLU A 242 0.18 14.57 -12.49
CA GLU A 242 0.37 15.70 -11.58
C GLU A 242 -0.66 15.67 -10.45
N SER A 243 -0.23 15.35 -9.22
CA SER A 243 -1.11 15.36 -8.04
C SER A 243 -1.86 16.68 -7.88
N GLY A 244 -3.18 16.58 -7.63
CA GLY A 244 -4.07 17.74 -7.48
C GLY A 244 -4.51 18.40 -8.78
N LYS A 245 -3.90 18.06 -9.93
CA LYS A 245 -4.29 18.57 -11.25
C LYS A 245 -4.85 17.49 -12.16
N SER A 246 -4.24 16.30 -12.14
CA SER A 246 -4.67 15.15 -12.92
C SER A 246 -5.84 14.42 -12.25
N GLU A 247 -6.74 13.85 -13.05
CA GLU A 247 -7.74 12.90 -12.56
C GLU A 247 -7.04 11.68 -11.96
N PRO A 248 -7.28 11.32 -10.68
CA PRO A 248 -6.50 10.30 -9.97
C PRO A 248 -6.83 8.88 -10.42
N PHE A 249 -8.02 8.62 -10.98
CA PHE A 249 -8.44 7.28 -11.34
C PHE A 249 -8.85 7.22 -12.81
N ARG A 250 -8.47 6.14 -13.52
CA ARG A 250 -8.76 6.02 -14.96
C ARG A 250 -10.26 6.05 -15.24
N GLU A 251 -10.66 6.96 -16.12
CA GLU A 251 -11.97 6.87 -16.74
C GLU A 251 -12.00 5.73 -17.75
N GLN A 252 -12.99 4.85 -17.66
CA GLN A 252 -13.22 3.88 -18.73
C GLN A 252 -13.93 4.58 -19.89
N THR A 253 -13.14 5.10 -20.83
CA THR A 253 -13.54 5.95 -21.96
C THR A 253 -14.61 5.41 -22.90
N ASN A 254 -15.07 4.16 -22.76
CA ASN A 254 -15.90 3.52 -23.79
C ASN A 254 -17.20 2.86 -23.32
N ARG A 255 -17.69 3.08 -22.10
CA ARG A 255 -19.12 2.79 -21.84
C ARG A 255 -19.68 3.77 -20.84
N ASP A 256 -20.77 4.42 -21.23
CA ASP A 256 -21.52 5.37 -20.43
C ASP A 256 -21.69 4.87 -19.00
N LEU A 257 -21.28 5.73 -18.06
CA LEU A 257 -21.73 5.60 -16.69
C LEU A 257 -23.26 5.61 -16.71
N SER A 258 -23.86 4.71 -15.95
CA SER A 258 -25.30 4.74 -15.77
C SER A 258 -25.69 6.07 -15.14
N HIS A 259 -26.71 6.72 -15.69
CA HIS A 259 -27.28 7.92 -15.11
C HIS A 259 -27.80 7.65 -13.69
N ASP A 260 -27.88 8.68 -12.86
CA ASP A 260 -28.25 8.56 -11.44
C ASP A 260 -29.64 7.98 -11.20
N ASP A 261 -30.52 8.13 -12.18
CA ASP A 261 -31.88 7.60 -12.26
C ASP A 261 -31.94 6.17 -12.82
N ALA A 262 -30.85 5.61 -13.35
CA ALA A 262 -30.80 4.24 -13.85
C ALA A 262 -31.14 3.26 -12.72
N LYS A 263 -32.16 2.42 -12.94
CA LYS A 263 -32.67 1.48 -11.95
C LYS A 263 -32.10 0.07 -12.15
N CYS A 264 -31.81 -0.61 -11.05
CA CYS A 264 -31.49 -2.02 -11.07
C CYS A 264 -32.73 -2.80 -11.50
N PRO A 265 -32.65 -3.69 -12.52
CA PRO A 265 -33.81 -4.46 -12.97
C PRO A 265 -34.31 -5.46 -11.91
N GLY A 266 -33.47 -5.83 -10.94
CA GLY A 266 -33.84 -6.76 -9.86
C GLY A 266 -34.59 -6.09 -8.71
N CYS A 267 -34.01 -5.05 -8.10
CA CYS A 267 -34.59 -4.41 -6.89
C CYS A 267 -35.11 -2.99 -7.09
N GLY A 268 -35.05 -2.44 -8.31
CA GLY A 268 -35.52 -1.08 -8.60
C GLY A 268 -34.68 0.07 -8.02
N LYS A 269 -33.68 -0.21 -7.17
CA LYS A 269 -32.77 0.82 -6.62
C LYS A 269 -32.09 1.58 -7.75
N THR A 270 -32.03 2.91 -7.63
CA THR A 270 -31.32 3.74 -8.60
C THR A 270 -29.81 3.67 -8.39
N PHE A 271 -29.04 4.07 -9.40
CA PHE A 271 -27.59 4.17 -9.28
C PHE A 271 -27.19 5.15 -8.17
N LEU A 272 -27.86 6.31 -8.06
CA LEU A 272 -27.65 7.25 -6.96
C LEU A 272 -27.90 6.63 -5.58
N GLN A 273 -28.97 5.84 -5.45
CA GLN A 273 -29.28 5.11 -4.21
C GLN A 273 -28.23 4.05 -3.89
N LEU A 274 -27.71 3.34 -4.90
CA LEU A 274 -26.63 2.37 -4.70
C LEU A 274 -25.35 3.07 -4.23
N ARG A 275 -25.01 4.23 -4.82
CA ARG A 275 -23.87 5.06 -4.41
C ARG A 275 -24.08 5.78 -3.08
N ARG A 276 -25.32 5.81 -2.57
CA ARG A 276 -25.71 6.56 -1.36
C ARG A 276 -25.34 8.04 -1.45
N GLY A 277 -25.45 8.63 -2.65
CA GLY A 277 -25.07 10.02 -2.90
C GLY A 277 -23.58 10.29 -3.09
N GLU A 278 -22.69 9.30 -2.94
CA GLU A 278 -21.23 9.51 -3.02
C GLU A 278 -20.76 9.83 -4.45
N ALA A 279 -20.21 11.04 -4.67
CA ALA A 279 -19.67 11.52 -5.94
C ALA A 279 -18.91 10.45 -6.77
N VAL A 280 -19.13 10.43 -8.08
CA VAL A 280 -18.54 9.42 -8.99
C VAL A 280 -17.02 9.57 -9.06
N GLU A 281 -16.57 10.82 -9.06
CA GLU A 281 -15.18 11.26 -9.17
C GLU A 281 -14.34 10.71 -8.01
N GLY A 282 -14.92 10.63 -6.81
CA GLY A 282 -14.22 10.21 -5.59
C GLY A 282 -13.58 8.82 -5.67
N ARG A 283 -14.25 7.86 -6.34
CA ARG A 283 -13.72 6.48 -6.55
C ARG A 283 -13.30 6.20 -7.98
N GLY A 284 -13.47 7.17 -8.87
CA GLY A 284 -13.35 6.99 -10.29
C GLY A 284 -14.55 6.26 -10.91
N THR A 285 -14.86 6.65 -12.15
CA THR A 285 -15.96 6.10 -12.96
C THR A 285 -15.88 4.58 -13.11
N ALA A 286 -14.67 4.03 -13.26
CA ALA A 286 -14.44 2.60 -13.41
C ALA A 286 -14.82 1.77 -12.18
N PHE A 287 -14.65 2.31 -10.97
CA PHE A 287 -15.11 1.65 -9.75
C PHE A 287 -16.63 1.52 -9.75
N TRP A 288 -17.32 2.65 -9.92
CA TRP A 288 -18.76 2.72 -9.78
C TRP A 288 -19.50 1.92 -10.83
N LYS A 289 -19.01 1.95 -12.07
CA LYS A 289 -19.53 1.12 -13.16
C LYS A 289 -19.48 -0.36 -12.84
N ARG A 290 -18.35 -0.87 -12.34
CA ARG A 290 -18.23 -2.28 -11.93
C ARG A 290 -19.10 -2.60 -10.72
N TYR A 291 -19.23 -1.66 -9.79
CA TYR A 291 -20.08 -1.83 -8.62
C TYR A 291 -21.56 -1.92 -9.02
N TRP A 292 -22.01 -1.03 -9.90
CA TRP A 292 -23.36 -1.02 -10.47
C TRP A 292 -23.65 -2.28 -11.29
N GLN A 293 -22.76 -2.67 -12.21
CA GLN A 293 -22.91 -3.87 -13.01
C GLN A 293 -22.90 -5.14 -12.15
N GLY A 294 -22.02 -5.21 -11.14
CA GLY A 294 -21.98 -6.30 -10.18
C GLY A 294 -23.28 -6.39 -9.39
N HIS A 295 -23.79 -5.25 -8.91
CA HIS A 295 -25.09 -5.19 -8.26
C HIS A 295 -26.20 -5.69 -9.19
N CYS A 296 -26.34 -5.14 -10.40
CA CYS A 296 -27.38 -5.55 -11.34
C CYS A 296 -27.31 -7.04 -11.72
N ARG A 297 -26.10 -7.61 -11.83
CA ARG A 297 -25.90 -9.03 -12.16
C ARG A 297 -26.25 -9.97 -11.01
N HIS A 298 -26.00 -9.56 -9.77
CA HIS A 298 -26.12 -10.43 -8.59
C HIS A 298 -27.31 -10.06 -7.70
N CYS A 299 -28.05 -9.01 -8.02
CA CYS A 299 -29.27 -8.64 -7.32
C CYS A 299 -30.31 -9.74 -7.55
N LYS A 300 -30.71 -10.41 -6.48
CA LYS A 300 -31.91 -11.23 -6.51
C LYS A 300 -33.09 -10.27 -6.55
N SER A 301 -34.04 -10.49 -7.44
CA SER A 301 -35.29 -9.74 -7.43
C SER A 301 -35.95 -9.97 -6.07
N ASP A 302 -36.39 -8.90 -5.41
CA ASP A 302 -37.29 -9.02 -4.27
C ASP A 302 -38.66 -9.45 -4.82
N THR A 303 -38.76 -10.71 -5.26
CA THR A 303 -40.00 -11.30 -5.78
C THR A 303 -40.98 -11.65 -4.65
N THR A 304 -40.70 -11.23 -3.41
CA THR A 304 -41.50 -11.54 -2.22
C THR A 304 -42.10 -10.27 -1.63
N ALA A 305 -43.02 -9.62 -2.33
CA ALA A 305 -43.97 -8.67 -1.71
C ALA A 305 -45.13 -8.33 -2.65
N THR A 306 -45.92 -9.32 -3.08
CA THR A 306 -47.36 -9.14 -3.37
C THR A 306 -48.01 -10.50 -3.56
N SER A 307 -48.57 -11.04 -2.48
CA SER A 307 -49.79 -11.85 -2.49
C SER A 307 -50.60 -11.44 -1.28
#